data_AF-A0A179BTT2-F1
#
_entry.id   AF-A0A179BTT2-F1
#
_cell.length_a   1.000
_cell.length_b   1.000
_cell.length_c   1.000
_cell.angle_alpha   90.00
_cell.angle_beta   90.00
_cell.angle_gamma   90.00
#
_symmetry.space_group_name_H-M   'P 1'
#
loop_
_entity.id
_entity.type
_entity.pdbx_description
1 polymer ?
#
loop_
_entity_poly.entity_id
_entity_poly.type
_entity_poly.pdbx_seq_one_letter_code
_entity_poly.pdbx_strand_id
1 'polypeptide(L)'
;MNCKRCDIDCIARGPAQKYCLDCAAIVQKENVKLWGLGNAESERERNARQRESDPVRHASYGRKWRLANRDKVNAAYNARMADPKKRLDKAISRSIAACLSGAKDGRTWESLVGYSLGELTRHLEKLFLPGMTWENYGDWHVDHVIPKSIFNYSRPEHLDFSRAWSLKNLQPLWATDNHKKSNKFGSQFQPSLALEC
;
A
#
# COMPACT_ATOMS: atom_id res chain seq x y z
N MET A 1 -46.72 -28.30 15.52
CA MET A 1 -46.28 -28.42 14.12
C MET A 1 -44.82 -28.78 14.12
N ASN A 2 -44.38 -29.63 13.19
CA ASN A 2 -42.96 -29.96 13.09
C ASN A 2 -42.19 -28.85 12.40
N CYS A 3 -41.09 -28.43 13.02
CA CYS A 3 -40.18 -27.45 12.45
C CYS A 3 -39.50 -28.04 11.20
N LYS A 4 -39.62 -27.41 10.03
CA LYS A 4 -39.01 -27.90 8.77
C LYS A 4 -37.48 -27.95 8.75
N ARG A 5 -36.80 -27.54 9.83
CA ARG A 5 -35.34 -27.51 9.93
C ARG A 5 -34.79 -28.52 10.95
N CYS A 6 -35.32 -28.52 12.17
CA CYS A 6 -34.86 -29.44 13.23
C CYS A 6 -35.79 -30.64 13.43
N ASP A 7 -36.92 -30.69 12.73
CA ASP A 7 -37.97 -31.72 12.78
C ASP A 7 -38.61 -31.96 14.16
N ILE A 8 -38.31 -31.11 15.13
CA ILE A 8 -38.91 -31.13 16.46
C ILE A 8 -40.33 -30.55 16.39
N ASP A 9 -41.29 -31.18 17.07
CA ASP A 9 -42.63 -30.64 17.23
C ASP A 9 -42.62 -29.39 18.13
N CYS A 10 -43.27 -28.34 17.66
CA CYS A 10 -43.30 -27.04 18.32
C CYS A 10 -44.68 -26.40 18.24
N ILE A 11 -44.98 -25.53 19.22
CA ILE A 11 -46.26 -24.82 19.27
C ILE A 11 -46.34 -23.82 18.13
N ALA A 12 -47.37 -23.97 17.30
CA ALA A 12 -47.66 -23.08 16.19
C ALA A 12 -48.29 -21.77 16.70
N ARG A 13 -47.75 -20.63 16.28
CA ARG A 13 -48.31 -19.29 16.54
C ARG A 13 -49.15 -18.75 15.37
N GLY A 14 -49.20 -19.48 14.26
CA GLY A 14 -50.01 -19.13 13.10
C GLY A 14 -49.90 -20.16 11.96
N PRO A 15 -50.83 -20.13 10.99
CA PRO A 15 -50.94 -21.15 9.94
C PRO A 15 -49.77 -21.12 8.94
N ALA A 16 -49.05 -20.01 8.83
CA ALA A 16 -47.94 -19.84 7.90
C ALA A 16 -46.56 -20.19 8.49
N GLN A 17 -46.49 -20.52 9.78
CA GLN A 17 -45.21 -20.76 10.45
C GLN A 17 -44.62 -22.11 10.00
N LYS A 18 -43.35 -22.08 9.57
CA LYS A 18 -42.62 -23.24 9.01
C LYS A 18 -41.49 -23.74 9.90
N TYR A 19 -41.04 -22.91 10.84
CA TYR A 19 -39.89 -23.17 11.69
C TYR A 19 -40.23 -22.82 13.14
N CYS A 20 -39.57 -23.45 14.11
CA CYS A 20 -39.58 -22.98 15.49
C CYS A 20 -38.86 -21.62 15.60
N LEU A 21 -39.02 -20.90 16.71
CA LEU A 21 -38.47 -19.55 16.89
C LEU A 21 -36.94 -19.52 16.69
N ASP A 22 -36.24 -20.50 17.23
CA ASP A 22 -34.77 -20.60 17.13
C ASP A 22 -34.34 -20.87 15.69
N CYS A 23 -34.99 -21.83 15.03
CA CYS A 23 -34.69 -22.17 13.63
C CYS A 23 -35.07 -21.06 12.66
N ALA A 24 -36.13 -20.30 12.93
CA ALA A 24 -36.59 -19.21 12.08
C ALA A 24 -35.52 -18.11 11.95
N ALA A 25 -34.86 -17.75 13.06
CA ALA A 25 -33.77 -16.78 13.05
C ALA A 25 -32.58 -17.24 12.21
N ILE A 26 -32.24 -18.53 12.26
CA ILE A 26 -31.13 -19.10 11.49
C ILE A 26 -31.48 -19.13 9.99
N VAL A 27 -32.67 -19.62 9.63
CA VAL A 27 -33.15 -19.64 8.24
C VAL A 27 -33.24 -18.23 7.67
N GLN A 28 -33.68 -17.25 8.47
CA GLN A 28 -33.73 -15.86 8.04
C GLN A 28 -32.32 -15.33 7.69
N LYS A 29 -31.32 -15.60 8.53
CA LYS A 29 -29.92 -15.21 8.25
C LYS A 29 -29.38 -15.87 6.99
N GLU A 30 -29.65 -17.16 6.79
CA GLU A 30 -29.24 -17.90 5.60
C GLU A 30 -29.90 -17.36 4.33
N ASN A 31 -31.20 -17.08 4.37
CA ASN A 31 -31.93 -16.49 3.25
C ASN A 31 -31.41 -15.10 2.89
N VAL A 32 -31.13 -14.25 3.89
CA VAL A 32 -30.52 -12.93 3.66
C VAL A 32 -29.15 -13.08 3.00
N LYS A 33 -28.33 -14.04 3.45
CA LYS A 33 -27.03 -14.33 2.85
C LYS A 33 -27.16 -14.83 1.41
N LEU A 34 -28.05 -15.78 1.15
CA LEU A 34 -28.30 -16.33 -0.19
C LEU A 34 -28.83 -15.25 -1.14
N TRP A 35 -29.74 -14.39 -0.67
CA TRP A 35 -30.23 -13.24 -1.43
C TRP A 35 -29.10 -12.27 -1.75
N GLY A 36 -28.23 -11.96 -0.79
CA GLY A 36 -27.07 -11.10 -1.00
C GLY A 36 -26.08 -11.69 -2.01
N LEU A 37 -25.82 -13.01 -1.96
CA LEU A 37 -24.96 -13.69 -2.94
C LEU A 37 -25.57 -13.68 -4.34
N GLY A 38 -26.87 -13.95 -4.47
CA GLY A 38 -27.58 -13.99 -5.74
C GLY A 38 -27.73 -12.61 -6.41
N ASN A 39 -27.73 -11.53 -5.63
CA ASN A 39 -27.88 -10.17 -6.16
C ASN A 39 -26.59 -9.33 -6.13
N ALA A 40 -25.47 -9.90 -5.68
CA ALA A 40 -24.22 -9.18 -5.50
C ALA A 40 -23.74 -8.49 -6.79
N GLU A 41 -23.89 -9.16 -7.93
CA GLU A 41 -23.53 -8.61 -9.25
C GLU A 41 -24.45 -7.45 -9.65
N SER A 42 -25.77 -7.64 -9.58
CA SER A 42 -26.76 -6.60 -9.90
C SER A 42 -26.62 -5.37 -8.98
N GLU A 43 -26.29 -5.57 -7.70
CA GLU A 43 -26.00 -4.46 -6.78
C GLU A 43 -24.73 -3.71 -7.15
N ARG A 44 -23.66 -4.43 -7.53
CA ARG A 44 -22.41 -3.82 -8.01
C ARG A 44 -22.66 -3.01 -9.27
N GLU A 45 -23.39 -3.56 -10.24
CA GLU A 45 -23.75 -2.87 -11.48
C GLU A 45 -24.56 -1.61 -11.20
N ARG A 46 -25.61 -1.69 -10.36
CA ARG A 46 -26.41 -0.53 -9.98
C ARG A 46 -25.55 0.56 -9.34
N ASN A 47 -24.68 0.18 -8.40
CA ASN A 47 -23.77 1.12 -7.74
C ASN A 47 -22.75 1.71 -8.72
N ALA A 48 -22.27 0.95 -9.70
CA ALA A 48 -21.39 1.43 -10.76
C ALA A 48 -22.10 2.45 -11.65
N ARG A 49 -23.31 2.13 -12.14
CA ARG A 49 -24.15 3.08 -12.92
C ARG A 49 -24.42 4.36 -12.15
N GLN A 50 -24.70 4.26 -10.85
CA GLN A 50 -24.91 5.44 -10.01
C GLN A 50 -23.64 6.27 -9.84
N ARG A 51 -22.45 5.65 -9.81
CA ARG A 51 -21.16 6.36 -9.77
C ARG A 51 -20.88 7.08 -11.08
N GLU A 52 -21.21 6.44 -12.20
CA GLU A 52 -21.03 6.97 -13.55
C GLU A 52 -22.02 8.08 -13.90
N SER A 53 -23.25 8.03 -13.37
CA SER A 53 -24.27 9.04 -13.67
C SER A 53 -23.97 10.42 -13.06
N ASP A 54 -23.15 10.50 -12.01
CA ASP A 54 -22.76 11.77 -11.37
C ASP A 54 -21.37 11.69 -10.69
N PRO A 55 -20.29 11.59 -11.48
CA PRO A 55 -18.94 11.39 -10.95
C PRO A 55 -18.47 12.57 -10.10
N VAL A 56 -18.94 13.80 -10.41
CA VAL A 56 -18.61 15.02 -9.68
C VAL A 56 -19.19 14.97 -8.27
N ARG A 57 -20.47 14.62 -8.12
CA ARG A 57 -21.09 14.48 -6.80
C ARG A 57 -20.40 13.41 -5.97
N HIS A 58 -20.09 12.24 -6.54
CA HIS A 58 -19.40 11.17 -5.82
C HIS A 58 -18.00 11.59 -5.37
N ALA A 59 -17.21 12.23 -6.24
CA ALA A 59 -15.90 12.77 -5.88
C ALA A 59 -16.01 13.85 -4.78
N SER A 60 -16.99 14.75 -4.88
CA SER A 60 -17.23 15.81 -3.90
C SER A 60 -17.63 15.26 -2.54
N TYR A 61 -18.50 14.24 -2.50
CA TYR A 61 -18.94 13.58 -1.28
C TYR A 61 -17.80 12.82 -0.62
N GLY A 62 -17.01 12.08 -1.41
CA GLY A 62 -15.80 11.41 -0.92
C GLY A 62 -14.77 12.40 -0.34
N ARG A 63 -14.63 13.59 -0.94
CA ARG A 63 -13.80 14.67 -0.39
C ARG A 63 -14.36 15.18 0.93
N LYS A 64 -15.65 15.52 1.00
CA LYS A 64 -16.31 15.99 2.24
C LYS A 64 -16.18 14.98 3.37
N TRP A 65 -16.41 13.69 3.09
CA TRP A 65 -16.27 12.62 4.08
C TRP A 65 -14.84 12.52 4.61
N ARG A 66 -13.82 12.57 3.73
CA ARG A 66 -12.40 12.53 4.15
C ARG A 66 -12.02 13.72 5.02
N LEU A 67 -12.52 14.92 4.72
CA LEU A 67 -12.30 16.08 5.58
C LEU A 67 -12.97 15.91 6.95
N ALA A 68 -14.25 15.51 6.96
CA ALA A 68 -15.01 15.32 8.20
C ALA A 68 -14.48 14.15 9.06
N ASN A 69 -13.79 13.18 8.46
CA ASN A 69 -13.25 11.99 9.13
C ASN A 69 -11.72 11.95 9.10
N ARG A 70 -11.06 13.12 9.10
CA ARG A 70 -9.61 13.24 8.96
C ARG A 70 -8.86 12.38 9.96
N ASP A 71 -9.27 12.39 11.22
CA ASP A 71 -8.62 11.61 12.29
C ASP A 71 -8.74 10.12 12.06
N LYS A 72 -9.91 9.64 11.62
CA LYS A 72 -10.12 8.24 11.27
C LYS A 72 -9.27 7.81 10.08
N VAL A 73 -9.16 8.67 9.06
CA VAL A 73 -8.30 8.43 7.88
C VAL A 73 -6.83 8.38 8.30
N ASN A 74 -6.38 9.31 9.14
CA ASN A 74 -5.01 9.37 9.64
C ASN A 74 -4.69 8.18 10.55
N ALA A 75 -5.59 7.79 11.45
CA ALA A 75 -5.40 6.64 12.32
C ALA A 75 -5.25 5.35 11.52
N ALA A 76 -6.12 5.13 10.52
CA ALA A 76 -6.01 3.99 9.62
C ALA A 76 -4.71 4.02 8.80
N TYR A 77 -4.27 5.20 8.37
CA TYR A 77 -2.99 5.38 7.70
C TYR A 77 -1.79 5.04 8.61
N ASN A 78 -1.76 5.61 9.82
CA ASN A 78 -0.70 5.40 10.80
C ASN A 78 -0.61 3.93 11.22
N ALA A 79 -1.75 3.27 11.43
CA ALA A 79 -1.79 1.83 11.74
C ALA A 79 -1.16 0.98 10.62
N ARG A 80 -1.38 1.35 9.35
CA ARG A 80 -0.71 0.68 8.21
C ARG A 80 0.79 0.93 8.16
N MET A 81 1.23 2.10 8.63
CA MET A 81 2.64 2.51 8.68
C MET A 81 3.34 2.12 9.99
N ALA A 82 2.68 1.37 10.87
CA ALA A 82 3.30 0.87 12.11
C ALA A 82 4.48 -0.07 11.82
N ASP A 83 4.41 -0.80 10.71
CA ASP A 83 5.50 -1.65 10.24
C ASP A 83 6.61 -0.81 9.58
N PRO A 84 7.84 -0.78 10.13
CA PRO A 84 8.97 -0.07 9.54
C PRO A 84 9.30 -0.50 8.12
N LYS A 85 9.08 -1.78 7.76
CA LYS A 85 9.36 -2.28 6.41
C LYS A 85 8.35 -1.74 5.39
N LYS A 86 7.10 -1.49 5.80
CA LYS A 86 6.11 -0.77 4.98
C LYS A 86 6.45 0.71 4.82
N ARG A 87 7.02 1.32 5.86
CA ARG A 87 7.53 2.71 5.78
C ARG A 87 8.69 2.78 4.77
N LEU A 88 9.62 1.83 4.82
CA LEU A 88 10.73 1.70 3.87
C LEU A 88 10.23 1.53 2.43
N ASP A 89 9.35 0.56 2.19
CA ASP A 89 8.75 0.30 0.88
C ASP A 89 8.16 1.59 0.26
N LYS A 90 7.38 2.30 1.06
CA LYS A 90 6.78 3.58 0.65
C LYS A 90 7.83 4.66 0.42
N ALA A 91 8.87 4.74 1.24
CA ALA A 91 9.95 5.71 1.10
C ALA A 91 10.73 5.51 -0.20
N ILE A 92 11.11 4.26 -0.53
CA ILE A 92 11.80 3.91 -1.77
C ILE A 92 10.93 4.21 -2.98
N SER A 93 9.67 3.75 -2.98
CA SER A 93 8.72 3.99 -4.07
C SER A 93 8.53 5.48 -4.37
N ARG A 94 8.39 6.31 -3.32
CA ARG A 94 8.27 7.78 -3.45
C ARG A 94 9.56 8.41 -3.96
N SER A 95 10.70 7.96 -3.47
CA SER A 95 12.01 8.51 -3.83
C SER A 95 12.38 8.19 -5.28
N ILE A 96 12.04 6.99 -5.79
CA ILE A 96 12.17 6.63 -7.21
C ILE A 96 11.18 7.44 -8.06
N ALA A 97 9.91 7.53 -7.64
CA ALA A 97 8.90 8.30 -8.38
C ALA A 97 9.31 9.76 -8.57
N ALA A 98 9.88 10.38 -7.53
CA ALA A 98 10.36 11.76 -7.58
C ALA A 98 11.53 11.95 -8.55
N CYS A 99 12.40 10.96 -8.72
CA CYS A 99 13.55 11.05 -9.62
C CYS A 99 13.20 10.79 -11.11
N LEU A 100 12.05 10.19 -11.39
CA LEU A 100 11.65 9.78 -12.75
C LEU A 100 10.65 10.72 -13.42
N SER A 101 10.22 11.81 -12.77
CA SER A 101 9.33 12.83 -13.37
C SER A 101 8.11 12.27 -14.12
N GLY A 102 7.50 11.20 -13.60
CA GLY A 102 6.36 10.50 -14.23
C GLY A 102 6.73 9.22 -14.99
N ALA A 103 7.99 9.01 -15.35
CA ALA A 103 8.46 7.81 -16.08
C ALA A 103 8.41 6.51 -15.25
N LYS A 104 8.03 6.59 -13.97
CA LYS A 104 7.66 5.39 -13.19
C LYS A 104 6.41 4.72 -13.77
N ASP A 105 5.50 5.48 -14.38
CA ASP A 105 4.35 5.01 -15.18
C ASP A 105 3.56 3.84 -14.54
N GLY A 106 3.18 4.01 -13.27
CA GLY A 106 2.42 2.99 -12.52
C GLY A 106 3.21 1.73 -12.12
N ARG A 107 4.40 1.49 -12.69
CA ARG A 107 5.24 0.32 -12.38
C ARG A 107 5.62 0.26 -10.91
N THR A 108 5.79 -0.94 -10.35
CA THR A 108 6.30 -1.11 -8.99
C THR A 108 7.77 -0.67 -8.96
N TRP A 109 8.28 -0.26 -7.81
CA TRP A 109 9.69 0.12 -7.74
C TRP A 109 10.61 -1.09 -7.87
N GLU A 110 10.19 -2.25 -7.32
CA GLU A 110 10.89 -3.54 -7.43
C GLU A 110 11.12 -3.95 -8.89
N SER A 111 10.12 -3.76 -9.77
CA SER A 111 10.27 -4.08 -11.19
C SER A 111 11.28 -3.18 -11.93
N LEU A 112 11.60 -2.01 -11.38
CA LEU A 112 12.55 -1.07 -11.99
C LEU A 112 13.99 -1.34 -11.55
N VAL A 113 14.20 -1.79 -10.31
CA VAL A 113 15.53 -1.97 -9.73
C VAL A 113 16.01 -3.42 -9.72
N GLY A 114 15.10 -4.38 -9.95
CA GLY A 114 15.44 -5.79 -10.09
C GLY A 114 15.70 -6.53 -8.78
N TYR A 115 15.27 -5.97 -7.64
CA TYR A 115 15.31 -6.64 -6.33
C TYR A 115 14.04 -6.31 -5.52
N SER A 116 13.75 -7.19 -4.57
CA SER A 116 12.58 -7.11 -3.70
C SER A 116 12.80 -6.26 -2.44
N LEU A 117 11.70 -5.85 -1.80
CA LEU A 117 11.74 -5.25 -0.46
C LEU A 117 12.50 -6.13 0.55
N GLY A 118 12.34 -7.45 0.46
CA GLY A 118 13.01 -8.40 1.35
C GLY A 118 14.53 -8.41 1.15
N GLU A 119 15.00 -8.31 -0.09
CA GLU A 119 16.43 -8.21 -0.40
C GLU A 119 17.02 -6.89 0.09
N LEU A 120 16.32 -5.77 -0.16
CA LEU A 120 16.72 -4.47 0.36
C LEU A 120 16.81 -4.46 1.90
N THR A 121 15.79 -5.01 2.56
CA THR A 121 15.73 -5.11 4.02
C THR A 121 16.95 -5.88 4.54
N ARG A 122 17.24 -7.06 4.00
CA ARG A 122 18.39 -7.88 4.41
C ARG A 122 19.73 -7.20 4.10
N HIS A 123 19.81 -6.46 2.99
CA HIS A 123 21.01 -5.71 2.63
C HIS A 123 21.29 -4.58 3.63
N LEU A 124 20.27 -3.78 3.96
CA LEU A 124 20.40 -2.68 4.93
C LEU A 124 20.69 -3.19 6.34
N GLU A 125 20.02 -4.26 6.79
CA GLU A 125 20.26 -4.88 8.10
C GLU A 125 21.73 -5.28 8.29
N LYS A 126 22.37 -5.82 7.24
CA LYS A 126 23.79 -6.21 7.28
C LYS A 126 24.75 -5.03 7.42
N LEU A 127 24.29 -3.83 7.10
CA LEU A 127 25.07 -2.59 7.14
C LEU A 127 24.73 -1.71 8.35
N PHE A 128 23.86 -2.16 9.26
CA PHE A 128 23.49 -1.40 10.45
C PHE A 128 24.70 -1.08 11.32
N LEU A 129 24.79 0.19 11.70
CA LEU A 129 25.74 0.68 12.69
C LEU A 129 25.22 0.42 14.11
N PRO A 130 26.08 0.44 15.13
CA PRO A 130 25.65 0.29 16.52
C PRO A 130 24.48 1.21 16.87
N GLY A 131 23.40 0.62 17.40
CA GLY A 131 22.18 1.32 17.79
C GLY A 131 21.11 1.45 16.69
N MET A 132 21.40 1.09 15.43
CA MET A 132 20.38 1.05 14.38
C MET A 132 19.51 -0.19 14.51
N THR A 133 18.19 0.00 14.46
CA THR A 133 17.21 -1.09 14.43
C THR A 133 16.06 -0.72 13.50
N TRP A 134 15.14 -1.64 13.23
CA TRP A 134 13.96 -1.28 12.42
C TRP A 134 12.97 -0.41 13.19
N GLU A 135 12.91 -0.56 14.50
CA GLU A 135 12.03 0.19 15.39
C GLU A 135 12.34 1.69 15.31
N ASN A 136 13.62 2.05 15.23
CA ASN A 136 14.07 3.44 15.07
C ASN A 136 14.29 3.88 13.61
N TYR A 137 13.72 3.16 12.64
CA TYR A 137 13.67 3.65 11.26
C TYR A 137 12.96 5.01 11.19
N GLY A 138 13.65 6.02 10.66
CA GLY A 138 13.29 7.43 10.77
C GLY A 138 14.36 8.25 11.52
N ASP A 139 15.04 7.65 12.49
CA ASP A 139 16.25 8.23 13.09
C ASP A 139 17.48 7.97 12.21
N TRP A 140 17.46 6.86 11.47
CA TRP A 140 18.32 6.60 10.32
C TRP A 140 17.49 6.55 9.03
N HIS A 141 18.14 6.87 7.91
CA HIS A 141 17.58 6.92 6.57
C HIS A 141 18.34 6.01 5.62
N VAL A 142 17.72 5.70 4.48
CA VAL A 142 18.44 5.09 3.35
C VAL A 142 19.21 6.19 2.62
N ASP A 143 20.53 6.09 2.66
CA ASP A 143 21.46 6.97 1.95
C ASP A 143 22.03 6.26 0.71
N HIS A 144 22.51 7.07 -0.23
CA HIS A 144 23.23 6.60 -1.39
C HIS A 144 24.73 6.83 -1.20
N VAL A 145 25.55 5.78 -1.19
CA VAL A 145 27.02 5.85 -1.05
C VAL A 145 27.59 6.86 -2.03
N ILE A 146 27.24 6.70 -3.30
CA ILE A 146 27.42 7.70 -4.36
C ILE A 146 26.10 8.47 -4.46
N PRO A 147 26.08 9.79 -4.20
CA PRO A 147 24.87 10.61 -4.28
C PRO A 147 24.16 10.50 -5.62
N LYS A 148 22.82 10.35 -5.59
CA LYS A 148 21.98 10.29 -6.81
C LYS A 148 22.20 11.45 -7.78
N SER A 149 22.53 12.64 -7.27
CA SER A 149 22.76 13.85 -8.06
C SER A 149 23.99 13.78 -8.97
N ILE A 150 24.89 12.81 -8.76
CA ILE A 150 26.07 12.60 -9.61
C ILE A 150 25.73 11.75 -10.84
N PHE A 151 24.71 10.91 -10.74
CA PHE A 151 24.27 10.02 -11.81
C PHE A 151 23.42 10.77 -12.84
N ASN A 152 23.47 10.30 -14.08
CA ASN A 152 22.75 10.90 -15.19
C ASN A 152 21.63 10.01 -15.72
N TYR A 153 20.40 10.24 -15.28
CA TYR A 153 19.24 9.51 -15.76
C TYR A 153 17.94 10.32 -15.69
N SER A 154 17.03 10.04 -16.61
CA SER A 154 15.65 10.55 -16.62
C SER A 154 14.61 9.43 -16.74
N ARG A 155 15.04 8.25 -17.20
CA ARG A 155 14.22 7.06 -17.40
C ARG A 155 14.81 5.86 -16.65
N PRO A 156 14.01 4.89 -16.19
CA PRO A 156 14.51 3.74 -15.44
C PRO A 156 15.36 2.78 -16.29
N GLU A 157 15.28 2.86 -17.61
CA GLU A 157 16.08 2.06 -18.54
C GLU A 157 17.55 2.56 -18.64
N HIS A 158 17.86 3.74 -18.11
CA HIS A 158 19.22 4.29 -18.14
C HIS A 158 20.15 3.52 -17.20
N LEU A 159 21.38 3.27 -17.65
CA LEU A 159 22.39 2.56 -16.86
C LEU A 159 22.65 3.24 -15.50
N ASP A 160 22.70 4.56 -15.48
CA ASP A 160 22.94 5.32 -14.26
C ASP A 160 21.78 5.26 -13.26
N PHE A 161 20.54 4.99 -13.70
CA PHE A 161 19.43 4.71 -12.79
C PHE A 161 19.69 3.41 -12.02
N SER A 162 20.01 2.32 -12.73
CA SER A 162 20.27 1.03 -12.10
C SER A 162 21.49 1.07 -11.17
N ARG A 163 22.55 1.80 -11.55
CA ARG A 163 23.73 2.02 -10.68
C ARG A 163 23.36 2.80 -9.42
N ALA A 164 22.64 3.91 -9.57
CA ALA A 164 22.22 4.76 -8.45
C ALA A 164 21.38 3.97 -7.44
N TRP A 165 20.44 3.16 -7.93
CA TRP A 165 19.49 2.41 -7.10
C TRP A 165 19.91 0.98 -6.77
N SER A 166 21.12 0.57 -7.16
CA SER A 166 21.66 -0.77 -6.85
C SER A 166 21.83 -0.95 -5.34
N LEU A 167 21.63 -2.18 -4.84
CA LEU A 167 21.85 -2.49 -3.42
C LEU A 167 23.24 -2.05 -2.95
N LYS A 168 24.28 -2.27 -3.75
CA LYS A 168 25.66 -1.88 -3.42
C LYS A 168 25.84 -0.37 -3.21
N ASN A 169 24.98 0.46 -3.79
CA ASN A 169 25.00 1.91 -3.62
C ASN A 169 24.07 2.40 -2.50
N LEU A 170 23.26 1.53 -1.89
CA LEU A 170 22.36 1.90 -0.79
C LEU A 170 22.95 1.47 0.55
N GLN A 171 22.88 2.38 1.52
CA GLN A 171 23.35 2.13 2.88
C GLN A 171 22.40 2.77 3.93
N PRO A 172 22.31 2.21 5.14
CA PRO A 172 21.70 2.91 6.26
C PRO A 172 22.67 4.00 6.76
N LEU A 173 22.14 5.18 7.07
CA LEU A 173 22.92 6.27 7.66
C LEU A 173 22.06 7.05 8.63
N TRP A 174 22.61 7.44 9.79
CA TRP A 174 21.90 8.31 10.74
C TRP A 174 21.42 9.58 10.04
N ALA A 175 20.19 10.01 10.31
CA ALA A 175 19.58 11.12 9.61
C ALA A 175 20.46 12.39 9.69
N THR A 176 21.03 12.65 10.87
CA THR A 176 21.97 13.76 11.10
C THR A 176 23.20 13.70 10.20
N ASP A 177 23.75 12.50 10.00
CA ASP A 177 24.96 12.32 9.21
C ASP A 177 24.65 12.35 7.72
N ASN A 178 23.50 11.81 7.31
CA ASN A 178 22.98 11.93 5.96
C ASN A 178 22.77 13.41 5.58
N HIS A 179 22.19 14.22 6.47
CA HIS A 179 22.04 15.66 6.25
C HIS A 179 23.39 16.39 6.13
N LYS A 180 24.38 16.03 6.95
CA LYS A 180 25.74 16.60 6.86
C LYS A 180 26.48 16.18 5.58
N LYS A 181 26.26 14.93 5.12
CA LYS A 181 26.83 14.37 3.90
C LYS A 181 26.29 15.07 2.66
N SER A 182 24.97 15.32 2.58
CA SER A 182 24.33 15.96 1.42
C SER A 182 24.74 15.26 0.11
N ASN A 183 25.22 16.00 -0.89
CA ASN A 183 25.72 15.49 -2.16
C ASN A 183 27.26 15.32 -2.21
N LYS A 184 27.95 15.34 -1.06
CA LYS A 184 29.41 15.22 -1.03
C LYS A 184 29.83 13.79 -1.37
N PHE A 185 30.75 13.68 -2.32
CA PHE A 185 31.40 12.42 -2.69
C PHE A 185 32.89 12.67 -2.91
N GLY A 186 33.74 12.03 -2.12
CA GLY A 186 35.17 12.31 -2.07
C GLY A 186 36.01 11.59 -3.13
N SER A 187 35.39 10.72 -3.94
CA SER A 187 36.09 9.89 -4.92
C SER A 187 35.72 10.30 -6.35
N GLN A 188 36.57 9.95 -7.31
CA GLN A 188 36.25 10.11 -8.72
C GLN A 188 35.11 9.16 -9.10
N PHE A 189 34.08 9.69 -9.76
CA PHE A 189 33.00 8.90 -10.35
C PHE A 189 32.71 9.40 -11.75
N GLN A 190 32.61 8.46 -12.70
CA GLN A 190 32.22 8.76 -14.07
C GLN A 190 30.76 8.35 -14.30
N PRO A 191 29.84 9.32 -14.46
CA PRO A 191 28.47 9.03 -14.88
C PRO A 191 28.43 8.56 -16.34
N SER A 192 27.37 7.86 -16.71
CA SER A 192 27.13 7.57 -18.13
C SER A 192 26.89 8.87 -18.90
N LEU A 193 27.25 8.88 -20.18
CA LEU A 193 26.88 9.98 -21.08
C LEU A 193 25.38 10.22 -21.00
N ALA A 194 24.97 11.49 -21.07
CA ALA A 194 23.58 11.86 -21.18
C ALA A 194 23.04 11.22 -22.46
N LEU A 195 22.23 10.17 -22.31
CA LEU A 195 21.42 9.70 -23.42
C LEU A 195 20.27 10.71 -23.52
N GLU A 196 20.37 11.61 -24.49
CA GLU A 196 19.23 12.45 -24.87
C GLU A 196 18.03 11.56 -25.20
N CYS A 197 16.85 12.06 -24.86
CA CYS A 197 15.59 11.32 -24.85
C CYS A 197 15.05 10.99 -26.23
#